data_AF-A0A2H0AG32-F1
#
_entry.id   AF-A0A2H0AG32-F1
#
_cell.length_a   1.000
_cell.length_b   1.000
_cell.length_c   1.000
_cell.angle_alpha   90.00
_cell.angle_beta   90.00
_cell.angle_gamma   90.00
#
_symmetry.space_group_name_H-M   'P 1'
#
loop_
_entity.id
_entity.type
_entity.pdbx_description
1 polymer ?
#
loop_
_entity_poly.entity_id
_entity_poly.type
_entity_poly.pdbx_seq_one_letter_code
_entity_poly.pdbx_strand_id
1 'polypeptide(L)'
;METVFETAFQVALKKHASIKKLVKKKVDMIIENPLTMGETLKGNWQGFYSCPVKRNFIIIYLYCEACRKKSDDKVVRCDDCQERADKTLKFILLGPHDQAYGL
;
A
#
# COMPACT_ATOMS: atom_id res chain seq x y z
N MET A 1 11.22 -3.85 10.45
CA MET A 1 9.87 -3.73 9.88
C MET A 1 9.79 -4.75 8.76
N GLU A 2 8.80 -5.64 8.78
CA GLU A 2 8.58 -6.60 7.71
C GLU A 2 7.91 -5.89 6.53
N THR A 3 8.35 -6.17 5.30
CA THR A 3 7.78 -5.58 4.08
C THR A 3 7.32 -6.69 3.14
N VAL A 4 6.04 -6.65 2.77
CA VAL A 4 5.40 -7.63 1.89
C VAL A 4 4.97 -6.92 0.62
N PHE A 5 5.27 -7.50 -0.54
CA PHE A 5 4.85 -6.98 -1.84
C PHE A 5 3.89 -7.95 -2.48
N GLU A 6 2.62 -7.56 -2.60
CA GLU A 6 1.59 -8.36 -3.25
C GLU A 6 1.92 -8.59 -4.72
N THR A 7 1.47 -9.73 -5.26
CA THR A 7 1.74 -10.13 -6.64
C THR A 7 1.31 -9.05 -7.64
N ALA A 8 0.15 -8.43 -7.41
CA ALA A 8 -0.36 -7.36 -8.26
C ALA A 8 0.58 -6.14 -8.28
N PHE A 9 1.12 -5.74 -7.13
CA PHE A 9 2.13 -4.68 -7.04
C PHE A 9 3.39 -5.04 -7.83
N GLN A 10 3.90 -6.27 -7.67
CA GLN A 10 5.12 -6.72 -8.37
C GLN A 10 4.92 -6.75 -9.90
N VAL A 11 3.77 -7.23 -10.36
CA VAL A 11 3.41 -7.25 -11.78
C VAL A 11 3.33 -5.82 -12.34
N ALA A 12 2.67 -4.90 -11.63
CA ALA A 12 2.60 -3.50 -12.04
C ALA A 12 3.98 -2.83 -12.06
N LEU A 13 4.86 -3.12 -11.10
CA LEU A 13 6.22 -2.58 -11.06
C LEU A 13 7.06 -3.06 -12.25
N LYS A 14 6.88 -4.32 -12.68
CA LYS A 14 7.51 -4.86 -13.89
C LYS A 14 6.95 -4.20 -15.15
N LYS A 15 5.63 -4.06 -15.24
CA LYS A 15 4.94 -3.41 -16.37
C LYS A 15 5.34 -1.95 -16.54
N HIS A 16 5.52 -1.22 -15.43
CA HIS A 16 5.84 0.21 -15.42
C HIS A 16 7.32 0.46 -15.02
N ALA A 17 8.24 -0.23 -15.68
CA ALA A 17 9.67 -0.15 -15.39
C ALA A 17 10.25 1.28 -15.47
N SER A 18 9.66 2.16 -16.31
CA SER A 18 10.07 3.56 -16.46
C SER A 18 9.93 4.42 -15.20
N ILE A 19 8.99 4.07 -14.30
CA ILE A 19 8.79 4.77 -13.02
C ILE A 19 9.37 4.00 -11.83
N LYS A 20 10.01 2.85 -12.06
CA LYS A 20 10.54 1.97 -10.99
C LYS A 20 11.46 2.69 -10.01
N LYS A 21 12.32 3.59 -10.48
CA LYS A 21 13.22 4.39 -9.61
C LYS A 21 12.44 5.33 -8.68
N LEU A 22 11.36 5.94 -9.18
CA LEU A 22 10.50 6.83 -8.39
C LEU A 22 9.66 6.04 -7.38
N VAL A 23 9.10 4.91 -7.82
CA VAL A 23 8.36 3.99 -6.94
C VAL A 23 9.27 3.51 -5.81
N LYS A 24 10.50 3.08 -6.12
CA LYS A 24 11.47 2.65 -5.10
C LYS A 24 11.71 3.76 -4.06
N LYS A 25 11.99 4.98 -4.50
CA LYS A 25 12.18 6.12 -3.59
C LYS A 25 10.97 6.33 -2.67
N LYS A 26 9.76 6.22 -3.21
CA LYS A 26 8.52 6.34 -2.42
C LYS A 26 8.34 5.18 -1.44
N VAL A 27 8.60 3.95 -1.87
CA VAL A 27 8.59 2.75 -1.01
C VAL A 27 9.55 2.92 0.16
N ASP A 28 10.78 3.35 -0.11
CA ASP A 28 11.80 3.58 0.93
C ASP A 28 11.30 4.61 1.96
N MET A 29 10.72 5.74 1.50
CA MET A 29 10.13 6.75 2.39
C MET A 29 8.94 6.22 3.20
N ILE A 30 8.07 5.38 2.60
CA ILE A 30 6.92 4.78 3.31
C ILE A 30 7.42 3.80 4.39
N ILE A 31 8.48 3.04 4.12
CA ILE A 31 9.06 2.13 5.12
C ILE A 31 9.61 2.91 6.32
N GLU A 32 10.22 4.07 6.08
CA GLU A 32 10.71 4.94 7.15
C GLU A 32 9.55 5.56 7.95
N ASN A 33 8.49 6.00 7.29
CA ASN A 33 7.38 6.74 7.92
C ASN A 33 6.00 6.34 7.37
N PRO A 34 5.48 5.14 7.71
CA PRO A 34 4.29 4.58 7.06
C PRO A 34 2.98 5.30 7.43
N LEU A 35 2.97 6.09 8.50
CA LEU A 35 1.76 6.80 8.96
C LEU A 35 1.63 8.21 8.38
N THR A 36 2.73 8.83 7.92
CA THR A 36 2.76 10.22 7.47
C THR A 36 2.91 10.35 5.96
N MET A 37 3.39 9.30 5.28
CA MET A 37 3.69 9.34 3.85
C MET A 37 2.48 9.20 2.93
N GLY A 38 1.34 8.70 3.44
CA GLY A 38 0.14 8.49 2.64
C GLY A 38 -1.13 8.97 3.33
N GLU A 39 -2.17 9.12 2.51
CA GLU A 39 -3.50 9.51 2.95
C GLU A 39 -4.33 8.26 3.25
N THR A 40 -5.11 8.30 4.32
CA THR A 40 -6.02 7.20 4.67
C THR A 40 -7.20 7.15 3.71
N LEU A 41 -7.49 5.97 3.19
CA LEU A 41 -8.62 5.75 2.30
C LEU A 41 -9.92 5.45 3.09
N LYS A 42 -11.06 5.67 2.44
CA LYS A 42 -12.40 5.54 3.03
C LYS A 42 -13.27 4.56 2.22
N GLY A 43 -14.39 4.12 2.79
CA GLY A 43 -15.32 3.21 2.14
C GLY A 43 -14.72 1.81 1.97
N ASN A 44 -14.81 1.24 0.77
CA ASN A 44 -14.27 -0.09 0.46
C ASN A 44 -12.74 -0.20 0.62
N TRP A 45 -12.06 0.96 0.67
CA TRP A 45 -10.61 1.04 0.88
C TRP A 45 -10.23 1.44 2.31
N GLN A 46 -11.18 1.41 3.25
CA GLN A 46 -10.88 1.67 4.66
C GLN A 46 -9.78 0.74 5.17
N GLY A 47 -8.81 1.30 5.91
CA GLY A 47 -7.63 0.61 6.40
C GLY A 47 -6.40 0.74 5.50
N PHE A 48 -6.59 1.03 4.21
CA PHE A 48 -5.50 1.26 3.27
C PHE A 48 -5.05 2.72 3.24
N TYR A 49 -3.83 2.90 2.74
CA TYR A 49 -3.19 4.18 2.53
C TYR A 49 -2.85 4.36 1.05
N SER A 50 -3.03 5.57 0.53
CA SER A 50 -2.58 5.96 -0.81
C SER A 50 -1.40 6.92 -0.74
N CYS A 51 -0.37 6.69 -1.55
CA CYS A 51 0.73 7.63 -1.74
C CYS A 51 0.93 7.94 -3.23
N PRO A 52 0.85 9.21 -3.66
CA PRO A 52 1.14 9.58 -5.04
C PRO A 52 2.64 9.47 -5.36
N VAL A 53 2.95 8.89 -6.52
CA VAL A 53 4.32 8.72 -7.02
C VAL A 53 4.66 9.78 -8.07
N LYS A 54 3.92 9.79 -9.19
CA LYS A 54 4.12 10.71 -10.31
C LYS A 54 2.86 10.81 -11.16
N ARG A 55 2.42 12.06 -11.45
CA ARG A 55 1.18 12.33 -12.18
C ARG A 55 0.02 11.56 -11.54
N ASN A 56 -0.62 10.66 -12.30
CA ASN A 56 -1.77 9.91 -11.83
C ASN A 56 -1.38 8.58 -11.17
N PHE A 57 -0.09 8.22 -11.02
CA PHE A 57 0.30 6.96 -10.39
C PHE A 57 0.28 7.04 -8.86
N ILE A 58 -0.40 6.09 -8.23
CA ILE A 58 -0.47 5.93 -6.78
C ILE A 58 0.04 4.54 -6.35
N ILE A 59 0.56 4.49 -5.13
CA ILE A 59 0.84 3.26 -4.39
C ILE A 59 -0.26 3.11 -3.35
N ILE A 60 -0.92 1.96 -3.34
CA ILE A 60 -1.82 1.55 -2.26
C ILE A 60 -1.06 0.59 -1.35
N TYR A 61 -1.02 0.89 -0.06
CA TYR A 61 -0.33 0.09 0.94
C TYR A 61 -1.16 -0.02 2.23
N LEU A 62 -0.78 -0.96 3.09
CA LEU A 62 -1.40 -1.24 4.38
C LEU A 62 -0.30 -1.32 5.44
N TYR A 63 -0.53 -0.72 6.61
CA TYR A 63 0.34 -0.89 7.78
C TYR A 63 -0.42 -1.63 8.88
N CYS A 64 0.04 -2.83 9.26
CA CYS A 64 -0.70 -3.75 10.14
C CYS A 64 -0.98 -3.16 11.52
N GLU A 65 -0.01 -2.48 12.13
CA GLU A 65 -0.18 -1.83 13.43
C GLU A 65 -1.33 -0.81 13.40
N ALA A 66 -1.38 0.06 12.38
CA ALA A 66 -2.45 1.04 12.24
C ALA A 66 -3.80 0.39 11.95
N CYS A 67 -3.80 -0.61 11.07
CA CYS A 67 -4.98 -1.36 10.68
C CYS A 67 -5.65 -2.01 11.92
N ARG A 68 -4.87 -2.75 12.72
CA ARG A 68 -5.36 -3.41 13.95
C ARG A 68 -5.76 -2.41 15.03
N LYS A 69 -4.96 -1.36 15.23
CA LYS A 69 -5.25 -0.31 16.23
C LYS A 69 -6.57 0.40 15.97
N LYS A 70 -6.95 0.57 14.69
CA LYS A 70 -8.22 1.16 14.27
C LYS A 70 -9.35 0.14 14.11
N SER A 71 -9.09 -1.14 14.33
CA SER A 71 -10.00 -2.25 14.01
C SER A 71 -10.40 -2.31 12.52
N ASP A 72 -9.59 -1.73 11.64
CA ASP A 72 -9.80 -1.77 10.18
C ASP A 72 -9.54 -3.18 9.62
N ASP A 73 -8.84 -4.05 10.36
CA ASP A 73 -8.59 -5.45 10.00
C ASP A 73 -9.89 -6.24 9.79
N LYS A 74 -10.98 -5.84 10.46
CA LYS A 74 -12.33 -6.39 10.30
C LYS A 74 -12.96 -6.06 8.93
N VAL A 75 -12.53 -4.95 8.33
CA VAL A 75 -12.99 -4.46 7.02
C VAL A 75 -12.07 -5.00 5.93
N VAL A 76 -10.76 -4.86 6.10
CA VAL A 76 -9.74 -5.28 5.13
C VAL A 76 -9.74 -6.80 4.95
N ARG A 77 -9.88 -7.56 6.05
CA ARG A 77 -9.94 -9.04 6.05
C ARG A 77 -8.79 -9.69 5.29
N CYS A 78 -7.55 -9.29 5.58
CA CYS A 78 -6.38 -9.98 5.03
C CYS A 78 -6.38 -11.46 5.44
N ASP A 79 -6.17 -12.36 4.50
CA ASP A 79 -6.10 -13.81 4.77
C ASP A 79 -4.95 -14.16 5.73
N ASP A 80 -3.83 -13.43 5.64
CA ASP A 80 -2.64 -13.62 6.47
C ASP A 80 -2.59 -12.72 7.72
N CYS A 81 -3.73 -12.10 8.10
CA CYS A 81 -3.73 -11.08 9.16
C CYS A 81 -3.18 -11.59 10.50
N GLN A 82 -3.46 -12.82 10.90
CA GLN A 82 -3.02 -13.35 12.19
C GLN A 82 -1.55 -13.83 12.19
N GLU A 83 -0.98 -14.06 11.01
CA GLU A 83 0.37 -14.59 10.86
C GLU A 83 1.44 -13.48 10.83
N ARG A 84 1.03 -12.23 10.60
CA ARG A 84 1.94 -11.09 10.45
C ARG A 84 2.16 -10.32 11.75
N ALA A 85 3.37 -9.82 11.96
CA ALA A 85 3.66 -8.92 13.08
C ALA A 85 2.97 -7.55 12.89
N ASP A 86 2.77 -6.78 13.97
CA ASP A 86 2.20 -5.42 13.86
C ASP A 86 3.06 -4.50 12.99
N LYS A 87 4.39 -4.62 13.11
CA LYS A 87 5.37 -3.85 12.32
C LYS A 87 5.56 -4.43 10.91
N THR A 88 4.45 -4.69 10.23
CA THR A 88 4.39 -5.19 8.85
C THR A 88 3.75 -4.16 7.95
N LEU A 89 4.40 -3.92 6.81
CA LEU A 89 3.95 -3.03 5.76
C LEU A 89 3.68 -3.85 4.50
N LYS A 90 2.45 -3.81 3.98
CA LYS A 90 2.06 -4.53 2.76
C LYS A 90 1.85 -3.53 1.62
N PHE A 91 2.55 -3.72 0.51
CA PHE A 91 2.34 -2.97 -0.72
C PHE A 91 1.37 -3.74 -1.61
N ILE A 92 0.17 -3.18 -1.80
CA ILE A 92 -0.99 -3.87 -2.36
C ILE A 92 -1.08 -3.65 -3.87
N LEU A 93 -1.10 -2.38 -4.29
CA LEU A 93 -1.25 -2.00 -5.69
C LEU A 93 -0.35 -0.82 -6.07
N LEU A 94 0.04 -0.80 -7.35
CA LEU A 94 0.70 0.31 -8.01
C LEU A 94 -0.01 0.53 -9.33
N GLY A 95 -0.51 1.74 -9.57
CA GLY A 95 -1.19 2.01 -10.84
C GLY A 95 -1.67 3.45 -10.96
N PRO A 96 -2.16 3.84 -12.14
CA PRO A 96 -2.92 5.07 -12.32
C PRO A 96 -4.13 5.11 -11.38
N HIS A 97 -4.51 6.30 -10.91
CA HIS A 97 -5.61 6.53 -9.99
C HIS A 97 -6.90 5.82 -10.46
N ASP A 98 -7.25 5.95 -11.74
CA ASP A 98 -8.47 5.37 -12.31
C ASP A 98 -8.46 3.82 -12.32
N GLN A 99 -7.28 3.21 -12.48
CA GLN A 99 -7.12 1.75 -12.48
C GLN A 99 -6.97 1.16 -11.06
N ALA A 100 -6.48 1.95 -10.11
CA ALA A 100 -6.28 1.52 -8.74
C ALA A 100 -7.59 1.46 -7.95
N TYR A 101 -8.58 2.29 -8.31
CA TYR A 101 -9.92 2.28 -7.71
C TYR A 101 -10.97 1.50 -8.49
N GLY A 102 -10.67 1.02 -9.70
CA GLY A 102 -11.57 0.22 -10.51
C GLY A 102 -12.82 0.99 -10.96
N LEU A 103 -12.62 2.07 -11.73
CA LEU A 103 -13.66 2.57 -12.64
C LEU A 103 -13.58 1.83 -13.98
#